data_AF-A0A1C6Q2R5-F1
#
_entry.id   AF-A0A1C6Q2R5-F1
#
_cell.length_a   1.000
_cell.length_b   1.000
_cell.length_c   1.000
_cell.angle_alpha   90.00
_cell.angle_beta   90.00
_cell.angle_gamma   90.00
#
_symmetry.space_group_name_H-M   'P 1'
#
loop_
_entity.id
_entity.type
_entity.pdbx_description
1 polymer ?
#
loop_
_entity_poly.entity_id
_entity_poly.type
_entity_poly.pdbx_seq_one_letter_code
_entity_poly.pdbx_strand_id
1 'polypeptide(L)'
;MRARAVALLIAAAALTGCAQPQEEIAEECAAKVSQMKKPPKHAMSDPRPAECEDLNDEDYVVIVTHRAYNDEDIFDEEGVVDQEKIDKVDE
;
A
#
# COMPACT_ATOMS: atom_id res chain seq x y z
N MET A 1 -31.81 2.16 -8.42
CA MET A 1 -31.53 0.72 -8.20
C MET A 1 -31.01 0.13 -9.50
N ARG A 2 -30.08 -0.83 -9.40
CA ARG A 2 -29.38 -1.58 -10.48
C ARG A 2 -27.96 -1.11 -10.81
N ALA A 3 -27.10 -1.16 -9.81
CA ALA A 3 -25.75 -1.67 -10.00
C ALA A 3 -25.86 -3.18 -10.31
N ARG A 4 -25.12 -3.67 -11.31
CA ARG A 4 -24.64 -5.06 -11.52
C ARG A 4 -24.40 -5.30 -13.00
N ALA A 5 -23.19 -5.01 -13.48
CA ALA A 5 -22.68 -5.59 -14.72
C ALA A 5 -21.17 -5.38 -14.87
N VAL A 6 -20.35 -5.89 -13.94
CA VAL A 6 -18.98 -6.33 -14.28
C VAL A 6 -18.66 -7.55 -13.43
N ALA A 7 -19.32 -8.66 -13.75
CA ALA A 7 -18.82 -9.97 -13.40
C ALA A 7 -18.04 -10.49 -14.61
N LEU A 8 -16.96 -11.24 -14.33
CA LEU A 8 -16.19 -12.07 -15.25
C LEU A 8 -15.10 -11.36 -16.05
N LEU A 9 -13.91 -11.22 -15.46
CA LEU A 9 -12.69 -11.55 -16.20
C LEU A 9 -11.69 -12.25 -15.27
N ILE A 10 -11.74 -13.59 -15.38
CA ILE A 10 -10.60 -14.52 -15.32
C ILE A 10 -10.04 -14.85 -13.92
N ALA A 11 -10.68 -15.84 -13.32
CA ALA A 11 -10.01 -16.83 -12.49
C ALA A 11 -9.03 -17.63 -13.36
N ALA A 12 -7.72 -17.42 -13.17
CA ALA A 12 -6.69 -18.31 -13.72
C ALA A 12 -5.36 -18.16 -12.94
N ALA A 13 -5.36 -18.57 -11.67
CA ALA A 13 -4.14 -18.93 -10.95
C ALA A 13 -4.46 -19.74 -9.69
N ALA A 14 -5.27 -20.80 -9.83
CA ALA A 14 -5.19 -21.89 -8.87
C ALA A 14 -3.99 -22.74 -9.29
N LEU A 15 -2.89 -22.67 -8.53
CA LEU A 15 -1.91 -23.74 -8.23
C LEU A 15 -0.54 -23.14 -7.89
N THR A 16 -0.19 -23.04 -6.60
CA THR A 16 0.93 -23.75 -5.95
C THR A 16 1.13 -23.24 -4.52
N GLY A 17 0.97 -24.13 -3.52
CA GLY A 17 1.32 -23.86 -2.12
C GLY A 17 0.25 -23.11 -1.32
N CYS A 18 0.33 -23.23 0.00
CA CYS A 18 -0.45 -22.46 0.97
C CYS A 18 0.01 -20.99 0.98
N ALA A 19 0.04 -20.32 -0.17
CA ALA A 19 0.39 -18.92 -0.30
C ALA A 19 -0.87 -18.09 -0.06
N GLN A 20 -0.83 -17.18 0.91
CA GLN A 20 -1.84 -16.13 1.05
C GLN A 20 -1.92 -15.35 -0.28
N PRO A 21 -3.12 -14.94 -0.71
CA PRO A 21 -3.26 -14.08 -1.88
C PRO A 21 -2.44 -12.80 -1.68
N GLN A 22 -1.77 -12.31 -2.75
CA GLN A 22 -0.93 -11.10 -2.69
C GLN A 22 -1.67 -9.87 -2.13
N GLU A 23 -2.98 -9.80 -2.34
CA GLU A 23 -3.86 -8.76 -1.77
C GLU A 23 -3.88 -8.80 -0.24
N GLU A 24 -3.98 -9.99 0.35
CA GLU A 24 -3.96 -10.17 1.81
C GLU A 24 -2.58 -9.82 2.40
N ILE A 25 -1.49 -10.20 1.71
CA ILE A 25 -0.12 -9.83 2.08
C ILE A 25 0.06 -8.30 2.02
N ALA A 26 -0.48 -7.64 0.99
CA ALA A 26 -0.41 -6.19 0.85
C ALA A 26 -1.20 -5.48 1.96
N GLU A 27 -2.39 -5.97 2.32
CA GLU A 27 -3.19 -5.43 3.42
C GLU A 27 -2.49 -5.58 4.77
N GLU A 28 -1.94 -6.76 5.06
CA GLU A 28 -1.18 -7.03 6.28
C GLU A 28 0.07 -6.15 6.37
N CYS A 29 0.80 -6.01 5.27
CA CYS A 29 1.95 -5.13 5.17
C CYS A 29 1.57 -3.65 5.40
N ALA A 30 0.51 -3.15 4.76
CA ALA A 30 0.04 -1.78 4.92
C ALA A 30 -0.41 -1.48 6.35
N ALA A 31 -1.13 -2.42 6.97
CA ALA A 31 -1.54 -2.31 8.37
C ALA A 31 -0.32 -2.29 9.31
N LYS A 32 0.70 -3.10 9.03
CA LYS A 32 1.94 -3.13 9.79
C LYS A 32 2.69 -1.81 9.68
N VAL A 33 2.96 -1.35 8.46
CA VAL A 33 3.66 -0.10 8.16
C VAL A 33 2.96 1.09 8.82
N SER A 34 1.62 1.13 8.79
CA SER A 34 0.83 2.19 9.42
C SER A 34 0.90 2.22 10.95
N GLN A 35 1.25 1.10 11.59
CA GLN A 35 1.41 1.02 13.06
C GLN A 35 2.86 1.25 13.50
N MET A 36 3.81 1.33 12.58
CA MET A 36 5.22 1.54 12.90
C MET A 36 5.44 2.98 13.37
N LYS A 37 6.02 3.14 14.56
CA LYS A 37 6.46 4.45 15.06
C LYS A 37 7.59 5.08 14.23
N LYS A 38 8.32 4.25 13.48
CA LYS A 38 9.42 4.63 12.61
C LYS A 38 9.31 3.78 11.34
N PRO A 39 8.44 4.16 10.40
CA PRO A 39 8.33 3.44 9.14
C PRO A 39 9.65 3.53 8.35
N PRO A 40 9.87 2.62 7.40
CA PRO A 40 10.99 2.70 6.47
C PRO A 40 10.99 4.06 5.75
N LYS A 41 12.15 4.72 5.69
CA LYS A 41 12.32 5.98 4.92
C LYS A 41 12.77 5.68 3.49
N HIS A 42 13.43 4.55 3.29
CA HIS A 42 13.94 4.10 2.00
C HIS A 42 13.42 2.68 1.73
N ALA A 43 12.29 2.56 1.04
CA ALA A 43 11.61 1.28 0.79
C ALA A 43 12.49 0.19 0.14
N MET A 44 13.55 0.56 -0.57
CA MET A 44 14.45 -0.40 -1.23
C MET A 44 15.72 -0.73 -0.42
N SER A 45 16.02 0.05 0.61
CA SER A 45 17.30 -0.04 1.35
C SER A 45 17.13 -0.35 2.84
N ASP A 46 15.97 0.00 3.40
CA ASP A 46 15.64 -0.28 4.78
C ASP A 46 15.09 -1.70 4.93
N PRO A 47 15.30 -2.36 6.08
CA PRO A 47 14.75 -3.69 6.35
C PRO A 47 13.22 -3.70 6.21
N ARG A 48 12.71 -4.71 5.47
CA ARG A 48 11.26 -4.94 5.38
C ARG A 48 10.72 -5.55 6.68
N PRO A 49 9.50 -5.17 7.11
CA PRO A 49 8.76 -5.96 8.08
C PRO A 49 8.53 -7.38 7.56
N ALA A 50 8.44 -8.36 8.46
CA ALA A 50 8.19 -9.76 8.10
C ALA A 50 6.89 -9.90 7.29
N GLU A 51 5.88 -9.11 7.64
CA GLU A 51 4.57 -9.06 6.98
C GLU A 51 4.64 -8.52 5.53
N CYS A 52 5.77 -7.96 5.11
CA CYS A 52 6.00 -7.40 3.78
C CYS A 52 7.06 -8.20 2.98
N GLU A 53 7.60 -9.30 3.52
CA GLU A 53 8.71 -10.04 2.88
C GLU A 53 8.30 -10.69 1.56
N ASP A 54 7.08 -11.21 1.49
CA ASP A 54 6.52 -11.88 0.31
C ASP A 54 5.83 -10.92 -0.68
N LEU A 55 5.81 -9.62 -0.35
CA LEU A 55 5.29 -8.59 -1.23
C LEU A 55 6.35 -8.21 -2.26
N ASN A 56 5.93 -8.00 -3.51
CA ASN A 56 6.85 -7.52 -4.54
C ASN A 56 7.34 -6.09 -4.23
N ASP A 57 8.47 -5.73 -4.84
CA ASP A 57 9.14 -4.46 -4.56
C ASP A 57 8.29 -3.24 -4.91
N GLU A 58 7.52 -3.31 -6.00
CA GLU A 58 6.68 -2.21 -6.47
C GLU A 58 5.54 -1.93 -5.48
N ASP A 59 4.81 -2.97 -5.08
CA ASP A 59 3.72 -2.86 -4.11
C ASP A 59 4.22 -2.40 -2.74
N TYR A 60 5.40 -2.89 -2.30
CA TYR A 60 6.00 -2.44 -1.05
C TYR A 60 6.39 -0.96 -1.09
N VAL A 61 6.98 -0.50 -2.19
CA VAL A 61 7.30 0.93 -2.39
C VAL A 61 6.02 1.76 -2.32
N VAL A 62 4.95 1.35 -3.00
CA VAL A 62 3.66 2.07 -2.97
C VAL A 62 3.13 2.20 -1.54
N ILE A 63 3.15 1.13 -0.74
CA ILE A 63 2.67 1.15 0.65
C ILE A 63 3.50 2.12 1.52
N VAL A 64 4.83 2.02 1.44
CA VAL A 64 5.73 2.87 2.24
C VAL A 64 5.60 4.34 1.83
N THR A 65 5.54 4.61 0.53
CA THR A 65 5.36 5.96 -0.01
C THR A 65 4.00 6.54 0.38
N HIS A 66 2.92 5.78 0.23
CA HIS A 66 1.58 6.20 0.65
C HIS A 66 1.55 6.54 2.15
N ARG A 67 2.21 5.74 3.01
CA ARG A 67 2.34 6.06 4.43
C ARG A 67 3.10 7.37 4.66
N ALA A 68 4.23 7.57 3.97
CA ALA A 68 5.03 8.78 4.13
C ALA A 68 4.23 10.04 3.78
N TYR A 69 3.48 10.01 2.68
CA TYR A 69 2.60 11.13 2.31
C TYR A 69 1.43 11.34 3.28
N ASN A 70 0.85 10.27 3.84
CA ASN A 70 -0.18 10.39 4.88
C ASN A 70 0.36 10.95 6.20
N ASP A 71 1.60 10.61 6.58
CA ASP A 71 2.25 11.18 7.77
C ASP A 71 2.54 12.69 7.59
N GLU A 72 2.80 13.13 6.35
CA GLU A 72 2.91 14.55 5.97
C GLU A 72 1.52 15.22 5.77
N ASP A 73 0.42 14.50 6.02
CA ASP A 73 -0.97 14.96 5.88
C ASP A 73 -1.29 15.47 4.46
N ILE A 74 -0.56 14.99 3.44
CA ILE A 74 -0.69 15.43 2.05
C ILE A 74 -1.92 14.84 1.37
N PHE A 75 -2.42 13.69 1.83
CA PHE A 75 -3.66 13.11 1.34
C PHE A 75 -4.77 13.26 2.38
N ASP A 76 -5.99 13.54 1.93
CA ASP A 76 -7.18 13.57 2.78
C ASP A 76 -7.71 12.15 3.10
N GLU A 77 -8.76 12.07 3.92
CA GLU A 77 -9.38 10.80 4.34
C GLU A 77 -9.96 9.99 3.15
N GLU A 78 -10.12 10.60 1.97
CA GLU A 78 -10.59 9.98 0.74
C GLU A 78 -9.43 9.59 -0.21
N GLY A 79 -8.18 9.84 0.19
CA GLY A 79 -6.98 9.54 -0.59
C GLY A 79 -6.72 10.53 -1.72
N VAL A 80 -7.34 11.72 -1.67
CA VAL A 80 -7.12 12.80 -2.64
C VAL A 80 -5.99 13.69 -2.15
N VAL A 81 -5.13 14.10 -3.09
CA VAL A 81 -4.03 15.02 -2.84
C VAL A 81 -4.56 16.39 -2.42
N ASP A 82 -4.19 16.83 -1.21
CA ASP A 82 -4.34 18.19 -0.73
C ASP A 82 -3.24 19.08 -1.35
N GLN A 83 -3.58 19.69 -2.49
CA GLN A 83 -2.66 20.56 -3.24
C GLN A 83 -2.13 21.74 -2.41
N GLU A 84 -2.89 22.25 -1.43
CA GLU A 84 -2.44 23.38 -0.59
C GLU A 84 -1.31 23.00 0.37
N LYS A 85 -1.16 21.71 0.68
CA LYS A 85 -0.08 21.21 1.55
C LYS A 85 1.17 20.85 0.78
N ILE A 86 1.04 20.38 -0.46
CA ILE A 86 2.20 20.14 -1.35
C ILE A 86 3.01 21.42 -1.55
N ASP A 87 2.34 22.54 -1.80
CA ASP A 87 3.01 23.83 -2.01
C ASP A 87 3.83 24.31 -0.79
N LYS A 88 3.54 23.80 0.42
CA LYS A 88 4.29 24.12 1.65
C LYS A 88 5.45 23.18 1.94
N VAL A 89 5.54 22.05 1.26
CA VAL A 89 6.64 21.09 1.41
C VAL A 89 7.83 21.46 0.52
N ASP A 90 7.59 22.25 -0.53
CA ASP A 90 8.61 22.71 -1.51
C ASP A 90 9.21 24.10 -1.21
N GLU A 91 8.86 24.72 -0.06
CA GLU A 91 9.44 26.00 0.43
C GLU A 91 10.42 25.80 1.59
#